data_AF-A0A971BHC5-F1
#
_entry.id   AF-A0A971BHC5-F1
#
_cell.length_a   1.000
_cell.length_b   1.000
_cell.length_c   1.000
_cell.angle_alpha   90.00
_cell.angle_beta   90.00
_cell.angle_gamma   90.00
#
_symmetry.space_group_name_H-M   'P 1'
#
loop_
_entity.id
_entity.type
_entity.pdbx_description
1 polymer ?
#
loop_
_entity_poly.entity_id
_entity_poly.type
_entity_poly.pdbx_seq_one_letter_code
_entity_poly.pdbx_strand_id
1 'polypeptide(L)'
;MSIFSMPSQAGPCRVLKFDANKCVGCNACVNVCPTDVMIPNPKKGKEPIVLYAEECWFCGGCVEECPRHAITLVAPAKQRISTIWKRKETGEEFRVGMKNPPPPNMTPPSGKR
;
A
#
# COMPACT_ATOMS: atom_id res chain seq x y z
N MET A 1 26.10 10.10 17.56
CA MET A 1 25.59 9.22 16.49
C MET A 1 24.10 9.46 16.32
N SER A 2 23.72 10.43 15.51
CA SER A 2 22.32 10.67 15.14
C SER A 2 22.00 9.81 13.92
N ILE A 3 21.46 8.62 14.16
CA ILE A 3 20.89 7.77 13.12
C ILE A 3 19.52 8.36 12.77
N PHE A 4 19.33 8.74 11.51
CA PHE A 4 18.04 9.17 10.97
C PHE A 4 17.54 8.08 10.03
N SER A 5 16.29 7.64 10.21
CA SER A 5 15.63 6.77 9.25
C SER A 5 15.34 7.58 7.99
N MET A 6 15.94 7.17 6.87
CA MET A 6 15.50 7.62 5.55
C MET A 6 14.28 6.79 5.17
N PRO A 7 13.06 7.37 5.09
CA PRO A 7 11.91 6.65 4.54
C PRO A 7 12.26 6.20 3.12
N SER A 8 11.96 4.95 2.79
CA SER A 8 12.04 4.50 1.41
C SER A 8 11.19 5.45 0.57
N GLN A 9 11.72 5.88 -0.58
CA GLN A 9 11.08 6.90 -1.39
C GLN A 9 9.64 6.50 -1.64
N ALA A 10 8.71 7.30 -1.09
CA ALA A 10 7.28 7.06 -1.12
C ALA A 10 6.84 6.89 -2.58
N GLY A 11 6.83 5.65 -3.04
CA GLY A 11 6.14 5.29 -4.26
C GLY A 11 4.65 5.63 -4.10
N PRO A 12 3.86 5.60 -5.18
CA PRO A 12 2.41 5.86 -5.13
C PRO A 12 1.61 4.81 -4.32
N CYS A 13 2.26 3.94 -3.54
CA CYS A 13 1.65 2.92 -2.71
C CYS A 13 1.09 3.53 -1.41
N ARG A 14 -0.05 4.20 -1.53
CA ARG A 14 -0.86 4.54 -0.35
C ARG A 14 -1.62 3.30 0.10
N VAL A 15 -1.07 2.59 1.08
CA VAL A 15 -1.65 1.35 1.64
C VAL A 15 -2.68 1.58 2.74
N LEU A 16 -2.54 2.69 3.48
CA LEU A 16 -3.40 3.05 4.59
C LEU A 16 -3.89 4.49 4.42
N LYS A 17 -5.13 4.73 4.79
CA LYS A 17 -5.73 6.06 4.92
C LYS A 17 -6.16 6.25 6.38
N PHE A 18 -5.67 7.32 6.99
CA PHE A 18 -6.04 7.70 8.35
C PHE A 18 -7.08 8.82 8.34
N ASP A 19 -8.08 8.72 9.22
CA ASP A 19 -9.01 9.80 9.55
C ASP A 19 -8.43 10.60 10.73
N ALA A 20 -7.90 11.78 10.44
CA ALA A 20 -7.26 12.66 11.43
C ALA A 20 -8.22 13.15 12.52
N ASN A 21 -9.54 13.10 12.32
CA ASN A 21 -10.51 13.50 13.34
C ASN A 21 -10.79 12.38 14.34
N LYS A 22 -10.55 11.13 13.96
CA LYS A 22 -10.79 9.95 14.81
C LYS A 22 -9.52 9.41 15.45
N CYS A 23 -8.38 9.57 14.77
CA CYS A 23 -7.10 9.09 15.28
C CYS A 23 -6.67 9.91 16.50
N VAL A 24 -6.24 9.21 17.55
CA VAL A 24 -5.74 9.81 18.80
C VAL A 24 -4.25 9.54 19.02
N GLY A 25 -3.56 8.98 18.03
CA GLY A 25 -2.13 8.64 18.14
C GLY A 25 -1.82 7.59 19.22
N CYS A 26 -2.72 6.62 19.46
CA CYS A 26 -2.52 5.57 20.48
C CYS A 26 -1.53 4.48 20.06
N ASN A 27 -1.14 4.42 18.78
CA ASN A 27 -0.16 3.49 18.22
C ASN A 27 -0.49 1.99 18.35
N ALA A 28 -1.74 1.61 18.66
CA ALA A 28 -2.16 0.20 18.65
C ALA A 28 -1.92 -0.46 17.28
N CYS A 29 -2.20 0.26 16.20
CA CYS A 29 -1.91 -0.15 14.82
C CYS A 29 -0.41 -0.33 14.51
N VAL A 30 0.47 0.41 15.18
CA VAL A 30 1.92 0.23 15.05
C VAL A 30 2.33 -1.09 15.69
N ASN A 31 1.88 -1.34 16.92
CA ASN A 31 2.26 -2.53 17.70
C ASN A 31 1.73 -3.84 17.10
N VAL A 32 0.57 -3.82 16.43
CA VAL A 32 -0.02 -5.02 15.83
C VAL A 32 0.55 -5.34 14.45
N CYS A 33 1.33 -4.43 13.84
CA CYS A 33 1.83 -4.63 12.48
C CYS A 33 2.95 -5.68 12.48
N PRO A 34 2.76 -6.86 11.86
CA PRO A 34 3.76 -7.93 11.91
C PRO A 34 5.01 -7.64 11.06
N THR A 35 4.96 -6.61 10.21
CA THR A 35 6.04 -6.21 9.30
C THR A 35 6.57 -4.81 9.61
N ASP A 36 6.19 -4.21 10.75
CA ASP A 36 6.73 -2.93 11.25
C ASP A 36 6.77 -1.77 10.22
N VAL A 37 5.76 -1.67 9.34
CA VAL A 37 5.75 -0.66 8.27
C VAL A 37 5.45 0.76 8.75
N MET A 38 5.11 0.94 10.03
CA MET A 38 4.69 2.20 10.63
C MET A 38 5.58 2.55 11.82
N ILE A 39 5.74 3.85 12.07
CA ILE A 39 6.33 4.37 13.32
C ILE A 39 5.39 5.38 13.98
N PRO A 40 5.49 5.55 15.32
CA PRO A 40 4.76 6.60 16.01
C PRO A 40 5.08 7.99 15.44
N ASN A 41 4.07 8.84 15.38
CA ASN A 41 4.29 10.23 14.99
C ASN A 41 5.03 10.99 16.10
N PRO A 42 6.07 11.79 15.79
CA PRO A 42 6.71 12.64 16.79
C PRO A 42 5.75 13.68 17.40
N LYS A 43 4.67 14.04 16.68
CA LYS A 43 3.60 14.90 17.21
C LYS A 43 2.55 14.03 17.92
N LYS A 44 2.40 14.24 19.23
CA LYS A 44 1.37 13.56 20.04
C LYS A 44 -0.03 13.77 19.46
N GLY A 45 -0.83 12.73 19.45
CA GLY A 45 -2.21 12.76 18.95
C GLY A 45 -2.35 12.69 17.43
N LYS A 46 -1.25 12.62 16.67
CA LYS A 46 -1.27 12.46 15.21
C LYS A 46 -1.19 11.01 14.78
N GLU A 47 -1.66 10.74 13.57
CA GLU A 47 -1.59 9.44 12.92
C GLU A 47 -0.13 8.98 12.75
N PRO A 48 0.14 7.67 12.90
CA PRO A 48 1.45 7.09 12.63
C PRO A 48 1.96 7.39 11.22
N ILE A 49 3.29 7.42 11.08
CA ILE A 49 3.94 7.61 9.79
C ILE A 49 4.17 6.23 9.18
N VAL A 50 3.66 6.01 7.97
CA VAL A 50 3.96 4.81 7.19
C VAL A 50 5.30 5.00 6.50
N LEU A 51 6.32 4.21 6.88
CA LEU A 51 7.67 4.28 6.31
C LEU A 51 7.87 3.32 5.15
N TYR A 52 7.40 2.08 5.30
CA TYR A 52 7.68 0.98 4.36
C TYR A 52 6.37 0.48 3.74
N ALA A 53 5.68 1.38 3.04
CA ALA A 53 4.34 1.09 2.50
C ALA A 53 4.34 -0.11 1.53
N GLU A 54 5.43 -0.29 0.79
CA GLU A 54 5.66 -1.40 -0.14
C GLU A 54 5.79 -2.77 0.54
N GLU A 55 6.14 -2.81 1.83
CA GLU A 55 6.27 -4.05 2.60
C GLU A 55 4.94 -4.47 3.27
N CYS A 56 3.90 -3.64 3.15
CA CYS A 56 2.59 -3.95 3.72
C CYS A 56 1.98 -5.20 3.06
N TRP A 57 1.64 -6.21 3.87
CA TRP A 57 0.98 -7.44 3.41
C TRP A 57 -0.54 -7.28 3.18
N PHE A 58 -1.13 -6.13 3.52
CA PHE A 58 -2.59 -5.93 3.48
C PHE A 58 -3.37 -6.90 4.38
N CYS A 59 -2.76 -7.36 5.48
CA CYS A 59 -3.40 -8.28 6.43
C CYS A 59 -4.59 -7.66 7.18
N GLY A 60 -4.72 -6.33 7.20
CA GLY A 60 -5.84 -5.65 7.84
C GLY A 60 -5.76 -5.56 9.38
N GLY A 61 -4.76 -6.16 10.04
CA GLY A 61 -4.65 -6.15 11.50
C GLY A 61 -4.67 -4.75 12.12
N CYS A 62 -4.07 -3.75 11.45
CA CYS A 62 -4.12 -2.36 11.91
C CYS A 62 -5.53 -1.74 11.87
N VAL A 63 -6.41 -2.20 10.99
CA VAL A 63 -7.80 -1.72 10.89
C VAL A 63 -8.63 -2.31 12.03
N GLU A 64 -8.51 -3.62 12.24
CA GLU A 64 -9.23 -4.36 13.30
C GLU A 64 -8.83 -3.89 14.70
N GLU A 65 -7.53 -3.70 14.94
CA GLU A 65 -7.02 -3.28 16.24
C GLU A 65 -7.33 -1.81 16.57
N CYS A 66 -7.79 -1.01 15.60
CA CYS A 66 -8.03 0.41 15.85
C CYS A 66 -9.34 0.62 16.64
N PRO A 67 -9.28 1.02 17.94
CA PRO A 67 -10.48 1.17 18.76
C PRO A 67 -11.38 2.34 18.33
N ARG A 68 -10.88 3.21 17.44
CA ARG A 68 -11.58 4.39 16.91
C ARG A 68 -12.02 4.19 15.47
N HIS A 69 -11.72 3.05 14.86
CA HIS A 69 -11.93 2.79 13.43
C HIS A 69 -11.45 3.95 12.55
N ALA A 70 -10.27 4.49 12.88
CA ALA A 70 -9.67 5.65 12.25
C ALA A 70 -8.81 5.29 11.03
N ILE A 71 -8.70 4.01 10.69
CA ILE A 71 -7.80 3.49 9.68
C ILE A 71 -8.63 2.76 8.63
N THR A 72 -8.36 3.04 7.36
CA THR A 72 -8.92 2.31 6.23
C THR A 72 -7.79 1.72 5.43
N LEU A 73 -7.84 0.41 5.21
CA LEU A 73 -6.94 -0.28 4.29
C LEU A 73 -7.33 0.07 2.86
N VAL A 74 -6.40 0.64 2.11
CA VAL A 74 -6.60 1.00 0.69
C VAL A 74 -6.01 -0.11 -0.16
N ALA A 75 -6.85 -1.08 -0.52
CA ALA A 75 -6.54 -2.11 -1.49
C ALA A 75 -7.15 -1.76 -2.86
N PRO A 76 -6.45 -2.00 -3.99
CA PRO A 76 -5.08 -2.47 -4.11
C PRO A 76 -4.11 -1.28 -4.10
N ALA A 77 -3.12 -1.27 -3.20
CA ALA A 77 -1.86 -0.66 -3.59
C ALA A 77 -1.33 -1.45 -4.79
N LYS A 78 -0.49 -0.86 -5.63
CA LYS A 78 0.05 -1.57 -6.80
C LYS A 78 1.03 -2.68 -6.38
N GLN A 79 0.58 -3.69 -5.63
CA GLN A 79 1.20 -5.00 -5.60
C GLN A 79 1.16 -5.45 -7.06
N ARG A 80 2.31 -5.47 -7.72
CA ARG A 80 2.48 -5.93 -9.09
C ARG A 80 2.18 -7.43 -9.19
N ILE A 81 0.93 -7.83 -8.99
CA ILE A 81 0.37 -9.08 -9.48
C ILE A 81 -1.03 -8.74 -10.01
N SER A 82 -1.06 -7.98 -11.09
CA SER A 82 -2.08 -8.16 -12.11
C SER A 82 -1.50 -7.66 -13.42
N THR A 83 -1.63 -8.50 -14.43
CA THR A 83 -1.21 -8.30 -15.80
C THR A 83 -1.76 -6.97 -16.36
N ILE A 84 -0.99 -5.89 -16.19
CA ILE A 84 -1.24 -4.65 -16.92
C ILE A 84 -0.75 -4.89 -18.34
N TRP A 85 -1.71 -4.98 -19.27
CA TRP A 85 -1.38 -5.02 -20.69
C TRP A 85 -1.21 -3.58 -21.16
N LYS A 86 -0.03 -3.24 -21.68
CA LYS A 86 0.25 -1.93 -22.26
C LYS A 86 0.25 -2.04 -23.78
N ARG A 87 -0.55 -1.23 -24.47
CA ARG A 87 -0.46 -1.12 -25.94
C ARG A 87 0.89 -0.47 -26.30
N LYS A 88 1.66 -1.11 -27.20
CA LYS A 88 2.98 -0.63 -27.62
C LYS A 88 2.92 0.73 -28.32
N GLU A 89 1.85 0.97 -29.08
CA GLU A 89 1.69 2.17 -29.91
C GLU A 89 1.09 3.34 -29.13
N THR A 90 0.05 3.09 -28.33
CA THR A 90 -0.70 4.15 -27.62
C THR A 90 -0.25 4.36 -26.19
N GLY A 91 0.47 3.39 -25.60
CA GLY A 91 0.89 3.43 -24.20
C GLY A 91 -0.25 3.22 -23.20
N GLU A 92 -1.48 2.94 -23.67
CA GLU A 92 -2.66 2.73 -22.82
C GLU A 92 -2.51 1.46 -21.98
N GLU A 93 -2.91 1.56 -20.70
CA GLU A 93 -2.86 0.49 -19.71
C GLU A 93 -4.24 -0.15 -19.51
N PHE A 94 -4.34 -1.48 -19.64
CA PHE A 94 -5.58 -2.23 -19.48
C PHE A 94 -5.54 -3.15 -18.25
N ARG A 95 -6.68 -3.30 -17.57
CA ARG A 95 -6.88 -4.22 -16.44
C ARG A 95 -7.90 -5.31 -16.77
N VAL A 96 -7.75 -6.49 -16.14
CA VAL A 96 -8.72 -7.60 -16.22
C VAL A 96 -10.09 -7.11 -15.74
N GLY A 97 -11.13 -7.25 -16.57
CA GLY A 97 -12.51 -6.82 -16.29
C GLY A 97 -12.97 -5.53 -16.98
N MET A 98 -12.13 -4.85 -17.76
CA MET A 98 -12.54 -3.70 -18.59
C MET A 98 -13.37 -4.15 -19.81
N LYS A 99 -14.35 -3.34 -20.25
CA LYS A 99 -15.09 -3.57 -21.51
C LYS A 99 -14.12 -3.39 -22.69
N ASN A 100 -14.18 -4.31 -23.67
CA ASN A 100 -13.30 -4.36 -24.84
C ASN A 100 -11.79 -4.48 -24.51
N PRO A 101 -11.35 -5.54 -23.82
CA PRO A 101 -9.93 -5.76 -23.60
C PRO A 101 -9.22 -5.99 -24.96
N PRO A 102 -7.93 -5.62 -25.09
CA PRO A 102 -7.15 -6.04 -26.24
C PRO A 102 -7.14 -7.57 -26.34
N PRO A 103 -6.98 -8.13 -27.55
CA PRO A 103 -6.85 -9.58 -27.71
C PRO A 103 -5.70 -10.10 -26.81
N PRO A 104 -5.84 -11.30 -26.22
CA PRO A 104 -4.86 -11.84 -25.30
C PRO A 104 -3.48 -11.85 -25.94
N ASN A 105 -2.46 -11.37 -25.24
CA ASN A 105 -1.10 -11.58 -25.72
C ASN A 105 -0.76 -13.06 -25.51
N MET A 106 -0.76 -13.82 -26.59
CA MET A 106 -0.40 -15.23 -26.60
C MET A 106 1.11 -15.46 -26.56
N THR A 107 1.91 -14.39 -26.52
CA THR A 107 3.35 -14.51 -26.34
C THR A 107 3.59 -15.08 -24.94
N PRO A 108 4.26 -16.25 -24.80
CA PRO A 108 4.59 -16.78 -23.50
C PRO A 108 5.40 -15.75 -22.70
N PRO A 109 5.22 -15.66 -21.38
CA PRO A 109 6.05 -14.80 -20.54
C PRO A 109 7.52 -15.07 -20.85
N SER A 110 8.32 -14.02 -21.04
CA SER A 110 9.75 -14.15 -21.31
C SER A 110 10.41 -14.95 -20.19
N GLY A 111 10.79 -16.18 -20.50
CA GLY A 111 11.19 -17.20 -19.53
C GLY A 111 10.33 -18.44 -19.71
N LYS A 112 10.66 -19.25 -20.73
CA LYS A 112 10.16 -20.63 -20.82
C LYS A 112 10.44 -21.32 -19.48
N ARG A 113 9.42 -21.92 -18.87
CA ARG A 113 9.59 -23.14 -18.08
C ARG A 113 9.07 -24.29 -18.93
#